data_AF-A0A5N6H8N2-F1
#
_entry.id   AF-A0A5N6H8N2-F1
#
_cell.length_a   1.000
_cell.length_b   1.000
_cell.length_c   1.000
_cell.angle_alpha   90.00
_cell.angle_beta   90.00
_cell.angle_gamma   90.00
#
_symmetry.space_group_name_H-M   'P 1'
#
loop_
_entity.id
_entity.type
_entity.pdbx_description
1 polymer ?
#
loop_
_entity_poly.entity_id
_entity_poly.type
_entity_poly.pdbx_seq_one_letter_code
_entity_poly.pdbx_strand_id
1 'polypeptide(L)'
;MLSDGKASPSVESVEYLFDLGAFSRKITTSSPASQVWFNRGLTWVYAFNHMEGVKCFQKAIAYDPKCAMAYWGIAYALGNLAVTLPATYQAVQTAKSSLAAFATPVEQGLINAISVRFLTKQVVSVSELVTHSREYKYAMEGIYRDFGDDLDVVTLYADSMMSLTPWRLYDVATGQPTKGAFTLESKDVLERGLQLEDSLKHPGLLHLYIHLSEMSPNPERALSVAEHLRDLVPDAGHTHHMPTHLDVLVGDYRRAISSNIHATLADEKYVAVEGPNNLYSLYRLHNYHSLIYAAMHADWLEGFVAVRLHVMVRFGMWCEIIAMALPKDQGLYCVTTATIHYAKGVVYAATNHVTEAEQERKLYVAAIERVPITRRTHPNRSVDILNVGVAMLDGEIEYRRGEHEKVFQTLRRAIELDDGLNYAEPWGWMQPVRHAFAALSLEQGNIEAAGEAYKADLSLNSTLGRAHHHPNNV
;
A
#
# COMPACT_ATOMS: atom_id res chain seq x y z
N MET A 1 51.99 -33.08 18.53
CA MET A 1 52.60 -32.07 17.65
C MET A 1 51.71 -31.93 16.44
N LEU A 2 50.80 -30.96 16.45
CA LEU A 2 50.04 -30.54 15.28
C LEU A 2 50.24 -29.03 15.19
N SER A 3 50.85 -28.63 14.09
CA SER A 3 51.40 -27.31 13.82
C SER A 3 50.32 -26.32 13.42
N ASP A 4 50.49 -25.12 13.95
CA ASP A 4 49.73 -23.91 13.67
C ASP A 4 49.63 -23.57 12.18
N GLY A 5 48.40 -23.45 11.69
CA GLY A 5 48.05 -22.75 10.45
C GLY A 5 47.24 -21.51 10.80
N LYS A 6 47.91 -20.40 11.07
CA LYS A 6 47.28 -19.09 11.34
C LYS A 6 46.36 -18.71 10.18
N ALA A 7 45.07 -18.58 10.48
CA ALA A 7 44.11 -17.93 9.61
C ALA A 7 44.59 -16.49 9.32
N SER A 8 44.62 -16.14 8.04
CA SER A 8 44.73 -14.76 7.57
C SER A 8 43.61 -13.91 8.16
N PRO A 9 43.85 -12.62 8.46
CA PRO A 9 42.87 -11.78 9.14
C PRO A 9 41.59 -11.67 8.31
N SER A 10 40.45 -11.96 8.94
CA SER A 10 39.12 -11.72 8.41
C SER A 10 39.01 -10.28 7.95
N VAL A 11 38.59 -10.10 6.70
CA VAL A 11 38.22 -8.81 6.10
C VAL A 11 37.31 -8.09 7.09
N GLU A 12 37.72 -6.90 7.55
CA GLU A 12 36.88 -6.01 8.33
C GLU A 12 35.59 -5.74 7.54
N SER A 13 34.53 -6.44 7.92
CA SER A 13 33.18 -6.19 7.43
C SER A 13 32.72 -4.87 8.03
N VAL A 14 32.91 -3.78 7.29
CA VAL A 14 32.03 -2.62 7.50
C VAL A 14 30.64 -3.11 7.09
N GLU A 15 29.87 -3.52 8.09
CA GLU A 15 28.50 -3.98 7.94
C GLU A 15 27.73 -2.88 7.21
N TYR A 16 27.18 -3.23 6.05
CA TYR A 16 26.40 -2.27 5.27
C TYR A 16 25.07 -2.08 5.97
N LEU A 17 24.73 -0.83 6.27
CA LEU A 17 23.61 -0.49 7.15
C LEU A 17 22.23 -0.89 6.60
N PHE A 18 22.12 -1.04 5.28
CA PHE A 18 20.85 -1.32 4.59
C PHE A 18 20.76 -2.79 4.15
N ASP A 19 19.66 -3.44 4.54
CA ASP A 19 19.21 -4.74 4.05
C ASP A 19 18.49 -4.56 2.72
N LEU A 20 19.13 -5.06 1.65
CA LEU A 20 18.62 -5.01 0.28
C LEU A 20 18.08 -6.36 -0.20
N GLY A 21 17.92 -7.32 0.71
CA GLY A 21 17.55 -8.68 0.37
C GLY A 21 18.68 -9.45 -0.33
N ALA A 22 18.29 -10.53 -1.02
CA ALA A 22 19.22 -11.53 -1.56
C ALA A 22 19.49 -11.42 -3.07
N PHE A 23 18.98 -10.37 -3.74
CA PHE A 23 19.16 -10.19 -5.17
C PHE A 23 20.64 -10.13 -5.55
N SER A 24 21.01 -10.79 -6.65
CA SER A 24 22.39 -10.78 -7.14
C SER A 24 22.44 -10.95 -8.65
N ARG A 25 23.40 -10.26 -9.29
CA ARG A 25 23.79 -10.47 -10.68
C ARG A 25 25.27 -10.80 -10.73
N LYS A 26 25.62 -12.01 -11.16
CA LYS A 26 27.03 -12.39 -11.31
C LYS A 26 27.70 -11.54 -12.40
N ILE A 27 28.87 -10.99 -12.07
CA ILE A 27 29.69 -10.20 -12.98
C ILE A 27 31.13 -10.69 -13.05
N THR A 28 31.82 -10.30 -14.12
CA THR A 28 33.24 -10.51 -14.32
C THR A 28 34.04 -9.55 -13.44
N THR A 29 34.48 -10.05 -12.29
CA THR A 29 35.38 -9.36 -11.36
C THR A 29 36.33 -10.35 -10.70
N SER A 30 37.50 -9.86 -10.31
CA SER A 30 38.49 -10.62 -9.54
C SER A 30 38.25 -10.55 -8.02
N SER A 31 37.31 -9.69 -7.57
CA SER A 31 37.09 -9.39 -6.16
C SER A 31 35.68 -9.78 -5.71
N PRO A 32 35.54 -10.73 -4.75
CA PRO A 32 34.25 -11.03 -4.13
C PRO A 32 33.60 -9.80 -3.49
N ALA A 33 34.39 -8.88 -2.93
CA ALA A 33 33.88 -7.64 -2.37
C ALA A 33 33.31 -6.71 -3.44
N SER A 34 33.94 -6.63 -4.62
CA SER A 34 33.42 -5.87 -5.77
C SER A 34 32.06 -6.43 -6.21
N GLN A 35 31.92 -7.76 -6.31
CA GLN A 35 30.66 -8.43 -6.64
C GLN A 35 29.52 -8.05 -5.67
N VAL A 36 29.79 -8.03 -4.35
CA VAL A 36 28.80 -7.66 -3.34
C VAL A 36 28.37 -6.19 -3.51
N TRP A 37 29.32 -5.28 -3.70
CA TRP A 37 29.02 -3.86 -3.89
C TRP A 37 28.31 -3.58 -5.21
N PHE A 38 28.62 -4.33 -6.27
CA PHE A 38 27.88 -4.26 -7.53
C PHE A 38 26.42 -4.67 -7.35
N ASN A 39 26.15 -5.79 -6.67
CA ASN A 39 24.79 -6.24 -6.40
C ASN A 39 23.98 -5.21 -5.62
N ARG A 40 24.57 -4.61 -4.58
CA ARG A 40 23.95 -3.52 -3.82
C ARG A 40 23.64 -2.31 -4.71
N GLY A 41 24.60 -1.93 -5.55
CA GLY A 41 24.44 -0.82 -6.47
C GLY A 41 23.29 -1.04 -7.46
N LEU A 42 23.22 -2.23 -8.06
CA LEU A 42 22.17 -2.58 -9.01
C LEU A 42 20.79 -2.64 -8.32
N THR A 43 20.72 -3.19 -7.11
CA THR A 43 19.47 -3.23 -6.32
C THR A 43 18.95 -1.83 -6.03
N TRP A 44 19.82 -0.90 -5.61
CA TRP A 44 19.43 0.50 -5.39
C TRP A 44 18.98 1.21 -6.67
N VAL A 45 19.63 0.93 -7.80
CA VAL A 45 19.19 1.47 -9.09
C VAL A 45 17.82 0.93 -9.47
N TYR A 46 17.56 -0.37 -9.27
CA TYR A 46 16.23 -0.94 -9.44
C TYR A 46 15.21 -0.41 -8.44
N ALA A 47 15.63 0.05 -7.27
CA ALA A 47 14.77 0.79 -6.33
C ALA A 47 14.65 2.29 -6.64
N PHE A 48 15.17 2.76 -7.79
CA PHE A 48 15.22 4.17 -8.20
C PHE A 48 15.98 5.11 -7.25
N ASN A 49 16.79 4.59 -6.33
CA ASN A 49 17.77 5.38 -5.60
C ASN A 49 19.12 5.38 -6.34
N HIS A 50 19.18 6.09 -7.45
CA HIS A 50 20.34 6.10 -8.34
C HIS A 50 21.62 6.60 -7.65
N MET A 51 21.54 7.57 -6.74
CA MET A 51 22.71 8.15 -6.09
C MET A 51 23.38 7.18 -5.11
N GLU A 52 22.60 6.44 -4.32
CA GLU A 52 23.15 5.39 -3.46
C GLU A 52 23.71 4.24 -4.30
N GLY A 53 23.07 3.93 -5.43
CA GLY A 53 23.59 3.02 -6.45
C GLY A 53 24.99 3.41 -6.93
N VAL A 54 25.20 4.69 -7.30
CA VAL A 54 26.50 5.22 -7.73
C VAL A 54 27.57 5.04 -6.66
N LYS A 55 27.27 5.33 -5.39
CA LYS A 55 28.23 5.12 -4.29
C LYS A 55 28.62 3.65 -4.13
N CYS A 56 27.65 2.76 -4.26
CA CYS A 56 27.90 1.33 -4.21
C CYS A 56 28.81 0.88 -5.37
N PHE A 57 28.57 1.36 -6.59
CA PHE A 57 29.46 1.06 -7.72
C PHE A 57 30.86 1.67 -7.56
N GLN A 58 30.98 2.88 -7.01
CA GLN A 58 32.28 3.47 -6.67
C GLN A 58 33.05 2.61 -5.65
N LYS A 59 32.36 2.05 -4.65
CA LYS A 59 32.96 1.09 -3.73
C LYS A 59 33.37 -0.20 -4.44
N ALA A 60 32.55 -0.72 -5.35
CA ALA A 60 32.93 -1.89 -6.16
C ALA A 60 34.23 -1.64 -6.94
N ILE A 61 34.35 -0.46 -7.58
CA ILE A 61 35.56 -0.02 -8.28
C ILE A 61 36.77 0.09 -7.35
N ALA A 62 36.59 0.55 -6.11
CA ALA A 62 37.68 0.60 -5.14
C ALA A 62 38.26 -0.79 -4.80
N TYR A 63 37.42 -1.83 -4.84
CA TYR A 63 37.84 -3.22 -4.63
C TYR A 63 38.37 -3.91 -5.90
N ASP A 64 37.89 -3.52 -7.07
CA ASP A 64 38.39 -3.99 -8.36
C ASP A 64 38.32 -2.87 -9.42
N PRO A 65 39.41 -2.10 -9.61
CA PRO A 65 39.46 -1.00 -10.58
C PRO A 65 39.31 -1.44 -12.04
N LYS A 66 39.37 -2.74 -12.33
CA LYS A 66 39.17 -3.31 -13.68
C LYS A 66 37.77 -3.87 -13.87
N CYS A 67 36.88 -3.73 -12.88
CA CYS A 67 35.51 -4.18 -12.95
C CYS A 67 34.67 -3.31 -13.91
N ALA A 68 34.65 -3.69 -15.20
CA ALA A 68 33.94 -2.97 -16.26
C ALA A 68 32.46 -2.74 -15.94
N MET A 69 31.78 -3.74 -15.35
CA MET A 69 30.37 -3.64 -15.00
C MET A 69 30.08 -2.61 -13.91
N ALA A 70 31.01 -2.33 -13.01
CA ALA A 70 30.80 -1.28 -12.00
C ALA A 70 30.79 0.12 -12.65
N TYR A 71 31.64 0.36 -13.66
CA TYR A 71 31.58 1.58 -14.46
C TYR A 71 30.31 1.66 -15.32
N TRP A 72 29.88 0.54 -15.90
CA TRP A 72 28.57 0.44 -16.57
C TRP A 72 27.42 0.82 -15.62
N GLY A 73 27.46 0.33 -14.38
CA GLY A 73 26.45 0.62 -13.36
C GLY A 73 26.37 2.11 -13.02
N ILE A 74 27.51 2.79 -12.92
CA ILE A 74 27.54 4.26 -12.75
C ILE A 74 26.89 4.95 -13.95
N ALA A 75 27.22 4.53 -15.18
CA ALA A 75 26.63 5.12 -16.39
C ALA A 75 25.10 4.89 -16.45
N TYR A 76 24.63 3.70 -16.06
CA TYR A 76 23.20 3.38 -16.02
C TYR A 76 22.46 4.21 -14.97
N ALA A 77 23.01 4.32 -13.76
CA ALA A 77 22.41 5.09 -12.67
C ALA A 77 22.35 6.61 -12.97
N LEU A 78 23.41 7.18 -13.55
CA LEU A 78 23.48 8.61 -13.84
C LEU A 78 22.72 9.01 -15.12
N GLY A 79 22.49 8.06 -16.02
CA GLY A 79 22.03 8.29 -17.39
C GLY A 79 20.66 8.97 -17.54
N ASN A 80 19.89 9.07 -16.46
CA ASN A 80 18.57 9.69 -16.43
C ASN A 80 18.60 11.20 -16.13
N LEU A 81 19.78 11.81 -15.94
CA LEU A 81 19.92 13.22 -15.57
C LEU A 81 20.80 13.98 -16.57
N ALA A 82 20.27 15.01 -17.23
CA ALA A 82 21.05 15.80 -18.20
C ALA A 82 22.31 16.46 -17.58
N VAL A 83 22.27 16.79 -16.29
CA VAL A 83 23.37 17.44 -15.56
C VAL A 83 24.55 16.52 -15.27
N THR A 84 24.39 15.20 -15.39
CA THR A 84 25.45 14.21 -15.09
C THR A 84 26.19 13.74 -16.34
N LEU A 85 25.81 14.24 -17.52
CA LEU A 85 26.27 13.75 -18.82
C LEU A 85 27.81 13.64 -18.97
N PRO A 86 28.64 14.58 -18.48
CA PRO A 86 30.10 14.41 -18.51
C PRO A 86 30.59 13.20 -17.71
N ALA A 87 30.05 12.99 -16.50
CA ALA A 87 30.42 11.87 -15.64
C ALA A 87 29.92 10.53 -16.21
N THR A 88 28.70 10.53 -16.75
CA THR A 88 28.11 9.37 -17.44
C THR A 88 28.95 8.96 -18.65
N TYR A 89 29.33 9.93 -19.50
CA TYR A 89 30.20 9.67 -20.65
C TYR A 89 31.55 9.07 -20.23
N GLN A 90 32.19 9.64 -19.20
CA GLN A 90 33.46 9.13 -18.69
C GLN A 90 33.33 7.71 -18.14
N ALA A 91 32.25 7.40 -17.41
CA ALA A 91 31.98 6.06 -16.92
C ALA A 91 31.83 5.06 -18.07
N VAL A 92 31.11 5.41 -19.15
CA VAL A 92 31.00 4.58 -20.37
C VAL A 92 32.36 4.32 -21.00
N GLN A 93 33.19 5.35 -21.20
CA GLN A 93 34.52 5.16 -21.80
C GLN A 93 35.40 4.26 -20.95
N THR A 94 35.31 4.40 -19.62
CA THR A 94 36.08 3.57 -18.68
C THR A 94 35.57 2.13 -18.65
N ALA A 95 34.25 1.92 -18.74
CA ALA A 95 33.67 0.58 -18.85
C ALA A 95 34.20 -0.14 -20.10
N LYS A 96 34.24 0.55 -21.25
CA LYS A 96 34.80 0.01 -22.49
C LYS A 96 36.29 -0.34 -22.37
N SER A 97 37.09 0.55 -21.82
CA SER A 97 38.55 0.32 -21.70
C SER A 97 38.92 -0.71 -20.63
N SER A 98 38.04 -0.92 -19.64
CA SER A 98 38.24 -1.89 -18.55
C SER A 98 37.68 -3.28 -18.88
N LEU A 99 37.11 -3.46 -20.08
CA LEU A 99 36.52 -4.73 -20.49
C LEU A 99 37.60 -5.83 -20.49
N ALA A 100 37.45 -6.78 -19.57
CA ALA A 100 38.37 -7.91 -19.47
C ALA A 100 38.25 -8.81 -20.70
N ALA A 101 39.35 -9.44 -21.12
CA ALA A 101 39.35 -10.39 -22.24
C ALA A 101 38.39 -11.58 -22.03
N PHE A 102 38.04 -11.87 -20.78
CA PHE A 102 37.12 -12.94 -20.37
C PHE A 102 35.75 -12.41 -19.90
N ALA A 103 35.43 -11.12 -20.16
CA ALA A 103 34.09 -10.60 -19.92
C ALA A 103 33.05 -11.41 -20.70
N THR A 104 31.92 -11.69 -20.06
CA THR A 104 30.89 -12.53 -20.67
C THR A 104 30.24 -11.81 -21.86
N PRO A 105 29.73 -12.53 -22.88
CA PRO A 105 29.07 -11.91 -24.03
C PRO A 105 27.96 -10.93 -23.65
N VAL A 106 27.17 -11.23 -22.62
CA VAL A 106 26.09 -10.34 -22.14
C VAL A 106 26.64 -9.03 -21.56
N GLU A 107 27.73 -9.07 -20.78
CA GLU A 107 28.36 -7.84 -20.25
C GLU A 107 28.94 -6.97 -21.37
N GLN A 108 29.59 -7.60 -22.35
CA GLN A 108 30.09 -6.90 -23.54
C GLN A 108 28.94 -6.22 -24.28
N GLY A 109 27.82 -6.94 -24.46
CA GLY A 109 26.58 -6.41 -25.03
C GLY A 109 26.08 -5.18 -24.27
N LEU A 110 25.87 -5.30 -22.96
CA LEU A 110 25.32 -4.22 -22.12
C LEU A 110 26.21 -2.96 -22.13
N ILE A 111 27.54 -3.12 -22.08
CA ILE A 111 28.50 -2.02 -22.18
C ILE A 111 28.45 -1.36 -23.56
N ASN A 112 28.35 -2.15 -24.62
CA ASN A 112 28.23 -1.62 -25.97
C ASN A 112 26.90 -0.87 -26.17
N ALA A 113 25.78 -1.43 -25.71
CA ALA A 113 24.48 -0.79 -25.80
C ALA A 113 24.45 0.54 -25.06
N ILE A 114 24.84 0.60 -23.78
CA ILE A 114 24.76 1.86 -23.03
C ILE A 114 25.64 2.96 -23.65
N SER A 115 26.69 2.58 -24.37
CA SER A 115 27.58 3.54 -25.01
C SER A 115 26.96 4.31 -26.17
N VAL A 116 25.93 3.75 -26.82
CA VAL A 116 25.20 4.45 -27.89
C VAL A 116 24.25 5.50 -27.32
N ARG A 117 23.88 5.37 -26.03
CA ARG A 117 23.06 6.35 -25.30
C ARG A 117 23.85 7.62 -24.96
N PHE A 118 25.16 7.48 -24.73
CA PHE A 118 26.04 8.55 -24.25
C PHE A 118 27.26 8.73 -25.16
N LEU A 119 27.05 9.39 -26.30
CA LEU A 119 28.08 9.58 -27.34
C LEU A 119 29.05 10.74 -27.08
N THR A 120 28.68 11.70 -26.22
CA THR A 120 29.47 12.91 -25.97
C THR A 120 29.38 13.35 -24.51
N LYS A 121 30.43 14.05 -24.04
CA LYS A 121 30.46 14.74 -22.75
C LYS A 121 29.81 16.13 -22.79
N GLN A 122 29.50 16.65 -23.98
CA GLN A 122 28.88 17.96 -24.14
C GLN A 122 27.39 17.88 -23.87
N VAL A 123 26.81 18.92 -23.27
CA VAL A 123 25.35 19.02 -23.10
C VAL A 123 24.71 19.07 -24.48
N VAL A 124 23.82 18.11 -24.73
CA VAL A 124 23.06 18.01 -25.98
C VAL A 124 21.61 18.42 -25.77
N SER A 125 20.89 18.67 -26.86
CA SER A 125 19.46 19.02 -26.78
C SER A 125 18.61 17.84 -26.27
N VAL A 126 17.43 18.12 -25.71
CA VAL A 126 16.48 17.08 -25.28
C VAL A 126 16.08 16.17 -26.44
N SER A 127 15.88 16.71 -27.65
CA SER A 127 15.56 15.93 -28.86
C SER A 127 16.68 14.93 -29.21
N GLU A 128 17.93 15.37 -29.05
CA GLU A 128 19.10 14.52 -29.28
C GLU A 128 19.23 13.43 -28.21
N LEU A 129 18.98 13.74 -26.93
CA LEU A 129 18.91 12.72 -25.86
C LEU A 129 17.82 11.66 -26.13
N VAL A 130 16.64 12.08 -26.61
CA VAL A 130 15.56 11.16 -26.99
C VAL A 130 15.99 10.28 -28.16
N THR A 131 16.70 10.85 -29.14
CA THR A 131 17.27 10.09 -30.27
C THR A 131 18.28 9.04 -29.77
N HIS A 132 19.25 9.43 -28.94
CA HIS A 132 20.22 8.49 -28.38
C HIS A 132 19.57 7.41 -27.49
N SER A 133 18.52 7.77 -26.74
CA SER A 133 17.77 6.81 -25.92
C SER A 133 16.99 5.81 -26.80
N ARG A 134 16.54 6.22 -27.99
CA ARG A 134 15.92 5.33 -28.97
C ARG A 134 16.95 4.36 -29.58
N GLU A 135 18.15 4.86 -29.91
CA GLU A 135 19.24 3.98 -30.36
C GLU A 135 19.66 2.99 -29.27
N TYR A 136 19.63 3.41 -28.00
CA TYR A 136 19.86 2.50 -26.87
C TYR A 136 18.81 1.38 -26.80
N LYS A 137 17.52 1.68 -27.01
CA LYS A 137 16.47 0.66 -27.12
C LYS A 137 16.81 -0.37 -28.20
N TYR A 138 17.17 0.07 -29.40
CA TYR A 138 17.49 -0.88 -30.49
C TYR A 138 18.76 -1.69 -30.22
N ALA A 139 19.76 -1.10 -29.56
CA ALA A 139 20.93 -1.87 -29.12
C ALA A 139 20.55 -2.93 -28.06
N MET A 140 19.67 -2.58 -27.12
CA MET A 140 19.13 -3.51 -26.13
C MET A 140 18.25 -4.60 -26.75
N GLU A 141 17.52 -4.32 -27.81
CA GLU A 141 16.73 -5.31 -28.57
C GLU A 141 17.61 -6.42 -29.12
N GLY A 142 18.78 -6.08 -29.66
CA GLY A 142 19.77 -7.05 -30.12
C GLY A 142 20.26 -7.97 -28.99
N ILE A 143 20.50 -7.42 -27.80
CA ILE A 143 20.92 -8.18 -26.62
C ILE A 143 19.78 -9.07 -26.12
N TYR A 144 18.56 -8.55 -26.06
CA TYR A 144 17.38 -9.32 -25.65
C TYR A 144 17.11 -10.49 -26.59
N ARG A 145 17.35 -10.34 -27.90
CA ARG A 145 17.24 -11.48 -28.83
C ARG A 145 18.22 -12.60 -28.50
N ASP A 146 19.44 -12.25 -28.08
CA ASP A 146 20.51 -13.20 -27.86
C ASP A 146 20.52 -13.75 -26.41
N PHE A 147 19.96 -13.00 -25.45
CA PHE A 147 19.94 -13.30 -24.01
C PHE A 147 18.55 -13.09 -23.38
N GLY A 148 17.48 -13.43 -24.10
CA GLY A 148 16.09 -13.15 -23.70
C GLY A 148 15.59 -13.92 -22.46
N ASP A 149 16.39 -14.85 -21.95
CA ASP A 149 16.12 -15.60 -20.73
C ASP A 149 16.96 -15.07 -19.52
N ASP A 150 17.78 -14.01 -19.70
CA ASP A 150 18.43 -13.26 -18.61
C ASP A 150 17.47 -12.18 -18.09
N LEU A 151 17.02 -12.32 -16.84
CA LEU A 151 16.03 -11.43 -16.22
C LEU A 151 16.49 -9.96 -16.12
N ASP A 152 17.78 -9.69 -15.98
CA ASP A 152 18.29 -8.32 -15.99
C ASP A 152 18.23 -7.75 -17.40
N VAL A 153 18.52 -8.55 -18.44
CA VAL A 153 18.38 -8.13 -19.85
C VAL A 153 16.93 -7.83 -20.19
N VAL A 154 16.00 -8.70 -19.77
CA VAL A 154 14.55 -8.46 -19.88
C VAL A 154 14.18 -7.12 -19.25
N THR A 155 14.61 -6.91 -18.01
CA THR A 155 14.34 -5.69 -17.23
C THR A 155 14.90 -4.44 -17.91
N LEU A 156 16.18 -4.46 -18.28
CA LEU A 156 16.86 -3.33 -18.91
C LEU A 156 16.30 -3.00 -20.30
N TYR A 157 15.84 -4.01 -21.04
CA TYR A 157 15.21 -3.79 -22.33
C TYR A 157 13.82 -3.16 -22.17
N ALA A 158 13.00 -3.67 -21.25
CA ALA A 158 11.72 -3.06 -20.90
C ALA A 158 11.87 -1.60 -20.43
N ASP A 159 12.84 -1.34 -19.55
CA ASP A 159 13.18 0.03 -19.09
C ASP A 159 13.54 0.95 -20.26
N SER A 160 14.37 0.47 -21.20
CA SER A 160 14.77 1.25 -22.38
C SER A 160 13.59 1.67 -23.26
N MET A 161 12.54 0.83 -23.32
CA MET A 161 11.31 1.11 -24.08
C MET A 161 10.39 2.07 -23.32
N MET A 162 10.13 1.79 -22.05
CA MET A 162 9.22 2.56 -21.20
C MET A 162 9.73 3.99 -20.99
N SER A 163 11.05 4.16 -20.86
CA SER A 163 11.72 5.45 -20.68
C SER A 163 11.59 6.41 -21.89
N LEU A 164 11.18 5.93 -23.08
CA LEU A 164 10.96 6.79 -24.25
C LEU A 164 9.64 7.58 -24.18
N THR A 165 8.70 7.11 -23.36
CA THR A 165 7.38 7.74 -23.17
C THR A 165 7.04 7.78 -21.68
N PRO A 166 7.82 8.51 -20.86
CA PRO A 166 7.60 8.56 -19.42
C PRO A 166 6.19 9.09 -19.14
N TRP A 167 5.46 8.42 -18.24
CA TRP A 167 4.07 8.72 -17.88
C TRP A 167 3.07 8.77 -19.05
N ARG A 168 3.39 8.09 -20.16
CA ARG A 168 2.56 8.05 -21.37
C ARG A 168 2.58 6.67 -22.04
N LEU A 169 2.44 5.62 -21.24
CA LEU A 169 2.33 4.24 -21.75
C LEU A 169 0.91 3.93 -22.23
N TYR A 170 -0.10 4.43 -21.52
CA TYR A 170 -1.51 4.34 -21.89
C TYR A 170 -2.15 5.73 -21.90
N ASP A 171 -3.10 5.92 -22.79
CA ASP A 171 -4.01 7.06 -22.76
C ASP A 171 -5.08 6.82 -21.70
N VAL A 172 -5.08 7.64 -20.65
CA VAL A 172 -5.96 7.46 -19.48
C VAL A 172 -7.45 7.63 -19.79
N ALA A 173 -7.80 8.36 -20.85
CA ALA A 173 -9.20 8.60 -21.22
C ALA A 173 -9.79 7.40 -21.98
N THR A 174 -8.99 6.74 -22.82
CA THR A 174 -9.44 5.65 -23.70
C THR A 174 -9.01 4.27 -23.21
N GLY A 175 -8.04 4.19 -22.30
CA GLY A 175 -7.40 2.95 -21.86
C GLY A 175 -6.52 2.28 -22.92
N GLN A 176 -6.32 2.91 -24.08
CA GLN A 176 -5.52 2.34 -25.17
C GLN A 176 -4.02 2.67 -25.00
N PRO A 177 -3.11 1.81 -25.49
CA PRO A 177 -1.68 2.15 -25.57
C PRO A 177 -1.47 3.49 -26.28
N THR A 178 -0.66 4.37 -25.69
CA THR A 178 -0.38 5.68 -26.29
C THR A 178 0.31 5.52 -27.65
N LYS A 179 -0.13 6.26 -28.66
CA LYS A 179 0.46 6.20 -30.01
C LYS A 179 1.95 6.57 -29.96
N GLY A 180 2.79 5.66 -30.46
CA GLY A 180 4.25 5.82 -30.48
C GLY A 180 4.97 5.37 -29.21
N ALA A 181 4.24 4.93 -28.18
CA ALA A 181 4.81 4.21 -27.05
C ALA A 181 5.03 2.74 -27.41
N PHE A 182 6.05 2.13 -26.82
CA PHE A 182 6.37 0.70 -26.97
C PHE A 182 5.66 -0.15 -25.92
N THR A 183 4.44 0.22 -25.55
CA THR A 183 3.71 -0.34 -24.41
C THR A 183 3.41 -1.83 -24.56
N LEU A 184 2.90 -2.24 -25.73
CA LEU A 184 2.57 -3.65 -25.98
C LEU A 184 3.84 -4.51 -26.05
N GLU A 185 4.90 -3.99 -26.67
CA GLU A 185 6.19 -4.68 -26.73
C GLU A 185 6.81 -4.84 -25.32
N SER A 186 6.76 -3.78 -24.51
CA SER A 186 7.22 -3.83 -23.10
C SER A 186 6.41 -4.84 -22.29
N LYS A 187 5.08 -4.89 -22.51
CA LYS A 187 4.20 -5.87 -21.88
C LYS A 187 4.59 -7.29 -22.25
N ASP A 188 4.77 -7.58 -23.53
CA ASP A 188 5.10 -8.93 -24.00
C ASP A 188 6.46 -9.40 -23.46
N VAL A 189 7.46 -8.50 -23.41
CA VAL A 189 8.79 -8.76 -22.84
C VAL A 189 8.70 -9.07 -21.34
N LEU A 190 8.00 -8.23 -20.56
CA LEU A 190 7.87 -8.41 -19.12
C LEU A 190 7.04 -9.65 -18.76
N GLU A 191 5.91 -9.89 -19.45
CA GLU A 191 5.06 -11.06 -19.21
C GLU A 191 5.77 -12.37 -19.56
N ARG A 192 6.60 -12.38 -20.62
CA ARG A 192 7.50 -13.52 -20.90
C ARG A 192 8.52 -13.69 -19.78
N GLY A 193 9.17 -12.61 -19.34
CA GLY A 193 10.14 -12.64 -18.26
C GLY A 193 9.57 -13.21 -16.96
N LEU A 194 8.31 -12.91 -16.65
CA LEU A 194 7.59 -13.45 -15.50
C LEU A 194 7.39 -14.98 -15.55
N GLN A 195 7.52 -15.62 -16.73
CA GLN A 195 7.47 -17.09 -16.86
C GLN A 195 8.81 -17.79 -16.59
N LEU A 196 9.91 -17.04 -16.48
CA LEU A 196 11.24 -17.61 -16.22
C LEU A 196 11.42 -17.98 -14.75
N GLU A 197 12.38 -18.86 -14.48
CA GLU A 197 12.77 -19.24 -13.13
C GLU A 197 13.27 -18.01 -12.34
N ASP A 198 12.96 -17.95 -11.05
CA ASP A 198 13.30 -16.85 -10.13
C ASP A 198 12.77 -15.45 -10.51
N SER A 199 11.90 -15.32 -11.51
CA SER A 199 11.30 -14.05 -11.94
C SER A 199 10.61 -13.30 -10.79
N LEU A 200 9.90 -14.04 -9.92
CA LEU A 200 9.21 -13.53 -8.73
C LEU A 200 10.15 -13.11 -7.58
N LYS A 201 11.47 -13.22 -7.76
CA LYS A 201 12.49 -12.72 -6.82
C LYS A 201 13.32 -11.60 -7.43
N HIS A 202 13.00 -11.15 -8.64
CA HIS A 202 13.80 -10.17 -9.36
C HIS A 202 13.21 -8.75 -9.20
N PRO A 203 13.83 -7.86 -8.39
CA PRO A 203 13.24 -6.57 -8.02
C PRO A 203 12.99 -5.66 -9.23
N GLY A 204 13.91 -5.62 -10.20
CA GLY A 204 13.75 -4.80 -11.40
C GLY A 204 12.54 -5.21 -12.27
N LEU A 205 12.46 -6.48 -12.66
CA LEU A 205 11.32 -7.05 -13.39
C LEU A 205 9.97 -6.75 -12.73
N LEU A 206 9.84 -7.08 -11.44
CA LEU A 206 8.59 -6.88 -10.69
C LEU A 206 8.21 -5.39 -10.61
N HIS A 207 9.19 -4.54 -10.34
CA HIS A 207 9.01 -3.10 -10.28
C HIS A 207 8.51 -2.54 -11.63
N LEU A 208 9.18 -2.84 -12.74
CA LEU A 208 8.77 -2.35 -14.05
C LEU A 208 7.41 -2.88 -14.49
N TYR A 209 7.07 -4.12 -14.13
CA TYR A 209 5.74 -4.67 -14.44
C TYR A 209 4.61 -3.92 -13.71
N ILE A 210 4.84 -3.48 -12.48
CA ILE A 210 3.88 -2.62 -11.76
C ILE A 210 3.72 -1.28 -12.48
N HIS A 211 4.82 -0.59 -12.82
CA HIS A 211 4.78 0.68 -13.55
C HIS A 211 4.13 0.58 -14.94
N LEU A 212 4.32 -0.53 -15.64
CA LEU A 212 3.60 -0.78 -16.88
C LEU A 212 2.09 -0.93 -16.62
N SER A 213 1.72 -1.65 -15.56
CA SER A 213 0.34 -2.06 -15.30
C SER A 213 -0.51 -0.98 -14.65
N GLU A 214 0.06 -0.07 -13.85
CA GLU A 214 -0.67 0.98 -13.13
C GLU A 214 -1.42 1.94 -14.06
N MET A 215 -0.88 2.19 -15.26
CA MET A 215 -1.52 3.05 -16.24
C MET A 215 -2.51 2.30 -17.14
N SER A 216 -2.53 0.97 -17.06
CA SER A 216 -3.34 0.12 -17.94
C SER A 216 -4.83 0.17 -17.57
N PRO A 217 -5.74 -0.24 -18.47
CA PRO A 217 -7.17 -0.33 -18.14
C PRO A 217 -7.53 -1.48 -17.19
N ASN A 218 -6.57 -2.37 -16.84
CA ASN A 218 -6.80 -3.51 -15.95
C ASN A 218 -5.63 -3.69 -14.96
N PRO A 219 -5.36 -2.70 -14.09
CA PRO A 219 -4.22 -2.72 -13.17
C PRO A 219 -4.26 -3.91 -12.20
N GLU A 220 -5.43 -4.46 -11.90
CA GLU A 220 -5.64 -5.58 -10.98
C GLU A 220 -4.90 -6.86 -11.41
N ARG A 221 -4.56 -7.00 -12.69
CA ARG A 221 -3.81 -8.15 -13.22
C ARG A 221 -2.41 -8.27 -12.61
N ALA A 222 -1.82 -7.15 -12.21
CA ALA A 222 -0.48 -7.12 -11.64
C ALA A 222 -0.44 -7.32 -10.13
N LEU A 223 -1.60 -7.42 -9.44
CA LEU A 223 -1.63 -7.56 -7.98
C LEU A 223 -0.84 -8.77 -7.50
N SER A 224 -1.03 -9.95 -8.11
CA SER A 224 -0.32 -11.17 -7.71
C SER A 224 1.21 -11.07 -7.88
N VAL A 225 1.66 -10.33 -8.89
CA VAL A 225 3.08 -10.06 -9.13
C VAL A 225 3.61 -9.06 -8.10
N ALA A 226 2.85 -8.00 -7.82
CA ALA A 226 3.22 -6.95 -6.88
C ALA A 226 3.38 -7.45 -5.44
N GLU A 227 2.65 -8.51 -5.04
CA GLU A 227 2.82 -9.14 -3.73
C GLU A 227 4.26 -9.62 -3.48
N HIS A 228 4.95 -10.09 -4.53
CA HIS A 228 6.31 -10.59 -4.41
C HIS A 228 7.34 -9.48 -4.24
N LEU A 229 6.98 -8.22 -4.52
CA LEU A 229 7.88 -7.08 -4.37
C LEU A 229 7.85 -6.47 -2.95
N ARG A 230 6.73 -6.63 -2.22
CA ARG A 230 6.44 -5.86 -1.00
C ARG A 230 7.52 -5.91 0.07
N ASP A 231 8.23 -7.01 0.23
CA ASP A 231 9.29 -7.15 1.25
C ASP A 231 10.61 -7.65 0.64
N LEU A 232 10.75 -7.59 -0.69
CA LEU A 232 11.89 -8.17 -1.41
C LEU A 232 13.18 -7.38 -1.17
N VAL A 233 13.07 -6.05 -0.99
CA VAL A 233 14.19 -5.14 -0.74
C VAL A 233 13.86 -4.27 0.48
N PRO A 234 14.06 -4.79 1.72
CA PRO A 234 13.45 -4.24 2.93
C PRO A 234 13.79 -2.78 3.24
N ASP A 235 15.04 -2.36 3.03
CA ASP A 235 15.45 -0.98 3.31
C ASP A 235 15.35 -0.04 2.09
N ALA A 236 14.71 -0.48 1.00
CA ALA A 236 14.40 0.36 -0.15
C ALA A 236 12.95 0.84 -0.10
N GLY A 237 12.73 2.05 0.45
CA GLY A 237 11.39 2.59 0.65
C GLY A 237 10.54 2.65 -0.63
N HIS A 238 11.11 3.06 -1.75
CA HIS A 238 10.40 3.06 -3.03
C HIS A 238 9.92 1.66 -3.45
N THR A 239 10.71 0.62 -3.23
CA THR A 239 10.32 -0.76 -3.55
C THR A 239 9.13 -1.24 -2.72
N HIS A 240 9.10 -0.91 -1.42
CA HIS A 240 7.92 -1.15 -0.55
C HIS A 240 6.68 -0.39 -1.03
N HIS A 241 6.87 0.83 -1.54
CA HIS A 241 5.82 1.70 -2.02
C HIS A 241 5.21 1.23 -3.34
N MET A 242 6.00 0.63 -4.24
CA MET A 242 5.56 0.31 -5.60
C MET A 242 4.23 -0.45 -5.71
N PRO A 243 3.99 -1.53 -4.94
CA PRO A 243 2.70 -2.23 -4.95
C PRO A 243 1.49 -1.35 -4.61
N THR A 244 1.70 -0.25 -3.87
CA THR A 244 0.61 0.66 -3.46
C THR A 244 -0.02 1.44 -4.60
N HIS A 245 0.69 1.60 -5.72
CA HIS A 245 0.12 2.17 -6.95
C HIS A 245 -1.10 1.37 -7.40
N LEU A 246 -1.00 0.03 -7.39
CA LEU A 246 -2.12 -0.85 -7.73
C LEU A 246 -3.18 -0.87 -6.64
N ASP A 247 -2.76 -0.93 -5.36
CA ASP A 247 -3.68 -0.96 -4.22
C ASP A 247 -4.63 0.24 -4.22
N VAL A 248 -4.11 1.44 -4.50
CA VAL A 248 -4.91 2.66 -4.59
C VAL A 248 -5.90 2.57 -5.76
N LEU A 249 -5.46 2.11 -6.93
CA LEU A 249 -6.32 2.01 -8.12
C LEU A 249 -7.46 1.01 -7.95
N VAL A 250 -7.25 -0.08 -7.20
CA VAL A 250 -8.30 -1.09 -6.92
C VAL A 250 -9.07 -0.82 -5.61
N GLY A 251 -8.73 0.26 -4.90
CA GLY A 251 -9.38 0.65 -3.65
C GLY A 251 -9.01 -0.18 -2.42
N ASP A 252 -7.93 -0.99 -2.46
CA ASP A 252 -7.39 -1.68 -1.27
C ASP A 252 -6.50 -0.72 -0.45
N TYR A 253 -7.12 0.34 0.07
CA TYR A 253 -6.44 1.36 0.86
C TYR A 253 -5.74 0.79 2.10
N ARG A 254 -6.17 -0.36 2.62
CA ARG A 254 -5.50 -1.05 3.74
C ARG A 254 -4.11 -1.54 3.34
N ARG A 255 -3.98 -2.23 2.21
CA ARG A 255 -2.66 -2.66 1.71
C ARG A 255 -1.78 -1.46 1.40
N ALA A 256 -2.36 -0.42 0.80
CA ALA A 256 -1.64 0.82 0.54
C ALA A 256 -1.07 1.44 1.81
N ILE A 257 -1.85 1.53 2.90
CA ILE A 257 -1.37 2.02 4.20
C ILE A 257 -0.25 1.13 4.75
N SER A 258 -0.47 -0.19 4.81
CA SER A 258 0.51 -1.12 5.39
C SER A 258 1.86 -1.08 4.67
N SER A 259 1.86 -1.12 3.34
CA SER A 259 3.08 -1.10 2.53
C SER A 259 3.78 0.26 2.61
N ASN A 260 3.01 1.36 2.59
CA ASN A 260 3.59 2.70 2.69
C ASN A 260 4.17 2.99 4.07
N ILE A 261 3.67 2.40 5.17
CA ILE A 261 4.31 2.52 6.49
C ILE A 261 5.72 1.90 6.45
N HIS A 262 5.87 0.71 5.87
CA HIS A 262 7.19 0.10 5.69
C HIS A 262 8.09 0.96 4.79
N ALA A 263 7.52 1.50 3.69
CA ALA A 263 8.24 2.42 2.82
C ALA A 263 8.79 3.64 3.56
N THR A 264 7.95 4.31 4.37
CA THR A 264 8.38 5.50 5.11
C THR A 264 9.39 5.17 6.21
N LEU A 265 9.29 4.00 6.86
CA LEU A 265 10.27 3.56 7.86
C LEU A 265 11.64 3.30 7.20
N ALA A 266 11.67 2.64 6.04
CA ALA A 266 12.90 2.45 5.26
C ALA A 266 13.50 3.80 4.81
N ASP A 267 12.64 4.74 4.39
CA ASP A 267 13.05 6.08 4.00
C ASP A 267 13.64 6.88 5.18
N GLU A 268 13.06 6.80 6.37
CA GLU A 268 13.61 7.45 7.58
C GLU A 268 14.99 6.88 7.95
N LYS A 269 15.18 5.57 7.79
CA LYS A 269 16.49 4.94 7.97
C LYS A 269 17.53 5.51 6.99
N TYR A 270 17.15 5.71 5.72
CA TYR A 270 18.02 6.33 4.73
C TYR A 270 18.32 7.81 5.04
N VAL A 271 17.31 8.58 5.45
CA VAL A 271 17.46 9.99 5.84
C VAL A 271 18.40 10.17 7.01
N ALA A 272 18.38 9.27 7.99
CA ALA A 272 19.28 9.32 9.14
C ALA A 272 20.77 9.26 8.75
N VAL A 273 21.08 8.71 7.57
CA VAL A 273 22.45 8.51 7.07
C VAL A 273 22.82 9.60 6.05
N GLU A 274 21.92 9.85 5.10
CA GLU A 274 22.20 10.64 3.90
C GLU A 274 21.63 12.07 3.97
N GLY A 275 20.88 12.36 5.03
CA GLY A 275 20.20 13.61 5.21
C GLY A 275 18.92 13.75 4.38
N PRO A 276 18.13 14.81 4.66
CA PRO A 276 16.78 14.95 4.15
C PRO A 276 16.67 15.58 2.76
N ASN A 277 17.75 16.13 2.19
CA ASN A 277 17.70 16.88 0.93
C ASN A 277 18.68 16.32 -0.13
N ASN A 278 18.18 15.43 -0.98
CA ASN A 278 18.92 14.81 -2.07
C ASN A 278 17.97 14.43 -3.22
N LEU A 279 18.50 13.86 -4.31
CA LEU A 279 17.69 13.47 -5.48
C LEU A 279 16.63 12.40 -5.18
N TYR A 280 16.80 11.61 -4.12
CA TYR A 280 15.82 10.62 -3.68
C TYR A 280 14.67 11.24 -2.85
N SER A 281 14.79 12.50 -2.42
CA SER A 281 13.75 13.18 -1.62
C SER A 281 12.37 13.22 -2.30
N LEU A 282 12.30 13.30 -3.64
CA LEU A 282 11.01 13.28 -4.35
C LEU A 282 10.29 11.94 -4.20
N TYR A 283 11.01 10.82 -4.29
CA TYR A 283 10.45 9.49 -4.08
C TYR A 283 9.95 9.31 -2.65
N ARG A 284 10.73 9.75 -1.65
CA ARG A 284 10.29 9.70 -0.24
C ARG A 284 9.03 10.52 0.02
N LEU A 285 8.95 11.73 -0.54
CA LEU A 285 7.74 12.56 -0.46
C LEU A 285 6.54 11.89 -1.13
N HIS A 286 6.75 11.17 -2.24
CA HIS A 286 5.70 10.41 -2.91
C HIS A 286 5.17 9.25 -2.04
N ASN A 287 6.05 8.53 -1.35
CA ASN A 287 5.68 7.46 -0.42
C ASN A 287 4.80 8.00 0.73
N TYR A 288 5.22 9.12 1.35
CA TYR A 288 4.42 9.81 2.36
C TYR A 288 3.07 10.30 1.82
N HIS A 289 3.05 10.87 0.62
CA HIS A 289 1.82 11.34 -0.01
C HIS A 289 0.82 10.20 -0.23
N SER A 290 1.27 9.06 -0.74
CA SER A 290 0.42 7.87 -0.94
C SER A 290 -0.09 7.30 0.39
N LEU A 291 0.74 7.29 1.45
CA LEU A 291 0.30 6.91 2.80
C LEU A 291 -0.85 7.80 3.29
N ILE A 292 -0.67 9.12 3.21
CA ILE A 292 -1.66 10.10 3.66
C ILE A 292 -2.95 9.94 2.85
N TYR A 293 -2.83 9.81 1.53
CA TYR A 293 -3.96 9.60 0.63
C TYR A 293 -4.75 8.34 1.03
N ALA A 294 -4.09 7.19 1.14
CA ALA A 294 -4.74 5.93 1.51
C ALA A 294 -5.37 5.98 2.91
N ALA A 295 -4.69 6.58 3.89
CA ALA A 295 -5.20 6.74 5.25
C ALA A 295 -6.49 7.58 5.29
N MET A 296 -6.54 8.68 4.54
CA MET A 296 -7.74 9.51 4.43
C MET A 296 -8.93 8.74 3.87
N HIS A 297 -8.71 7.87 2.86
CA HIS A 297 -9.80 7.09 2.26
C HIS A 297 -10.24 5.90 3.12
N ALA A 298 -9.32 5.19 3.78
CA ALA A 298 -9.66 4.05 4.64
C ALA A 298 -10.47 4.45 5.89
N ASP A 299 -10.16 5.60 6.50
CA ASP A 299 -10.78 6.04 7.76
C ASP A 299 -12.24 6.49 7.60
N TRP A 300 -12.70 6.69 6.36
CA TRP A 300 -14.05 7.18 6.06
C TRP A 300 -14.99 6.08 5.56
N LEU A 301 -14.46 5.03 4.94
CA LEU A 301 -15.29 4.05 4.23
C LEU A 301 -15.70 2.84 5.08
N GLU A 302 -14.87 2.43 6.05
CA GLU A 302 -15.12 1.18 6.76
C GLU A 302 -16.40 1.21 7.61
N GLY A 303 -16.73 2.36 8.24
CA GLY A 303 -17.96 2.49 9.03
C GLY A 303 -19.25 2.22 8.23
N PHE A 304 -19.23 2.44 6.91
CA PHE A 304 -20.38 2.16 6.03
C PHE A 304 -20.58 0.66 5.76
N VAL A 305 -19.55 -0.18 5.92
CA VAL A 305 -19.69 -1.64 5.78
C VAL A 305 -20.61 -2.21 6.86
N ALA A 306 -20.54 -1.64 8.07
CA ALA A 306 -21.35 -2.04 9.21
C ALA A 306 -22.85 -1.75 9.06
N VAL A 307 -23.24 -0.84 8.15
CA VAL A 307 -24.64 -0.42 7.92
C VAL A 307 -25.57 -1.60 7.64
N ARG A 308 -25.08 -2.63 6.94
CA ARG A 308 -25.85 -3.84 6.64
C ARG A 308 -26.39 -4.52 7.91
N LEU A 309 -25.64 -4.50 9.01
CA LEU A 309 -26.04 -5.14 10.27
C LEU A 309 -27.23 -4.45 10.92
N HIS A 310 -27.31 -3.12 10.85
CA HIS A 310 -28.47 -2.37 11.34
C HIS A 310 -29.75 -2.77 10.60
N VAL A 311 -29.65 -2.96 9.28
CA VAL A 311 -30.75 -3.45 8.44
C VAL A 311 -31.16 -4.86 8.89
N MET A 312 -30.20 -5.78 9.03
CA MET A 312 -30.47 -7.15 9.46
C MET A 312 -31.16 -7.21 10.84
N VAL A 313 -30.73 -6.40 11.80
CA VAL A 313 -31.36 -6.33 13.12
C VAL A 313 -32.78 -5.77 13.01
N ARG A 314 -32.99 -4.71 12.22
CA ARG A 314 -34.32 -4.10 12.03
C ARG A 314 -35.33 -5.06 11.42
N PHE A 315 -34.90 -5.91 10.49
CA PHE A 315 -35.75 -6.90 9.83
C PHE A 315 -35.78 -8.27 10.51
N GLY A 316 -35.17 -8.40 11.70
CA GLY A 316 -35.23 -9.64 12.47
C GLY A 316 -34.53 -10.83 11.81
N MET A 317 -33.46 -10.58 11.04
CA MET A 317 -32.66 -11.62 10.37
C MET A 317 -31.74 -12.36 11.36
N TRP A 318 -32.34 -12.93 12.41
CA TRP A 318 -31.65 -13.43 13.59
C TRP A 318 -30.70 -14.59 13.30
N CYS A 319 -31.13 -15.54 12.46
CA CYS A 319 -30.32 -16.70 12.09
C CYS A 319 -29.03 -16.29 11.36
N GLU A 320 -29.14 -15.35 10.42
CA GLU A 320 -28.01 -14.84 9.65
C GLU A 320 -27.03 -14.04 10.52
N ILE A 321 -27.52 -13.28 11.49
CA ILE A 321 -26.67 -12.54 12.44
C ILE A 321 -25.89 -13.51 13.34
N ILE A 322 -26.56 -14.52 13.91
CA ILE A 322 -25.89 -15.51 14.78
C ILE A 322 -24.81 -16.26 14.00
N ALA A 323 -25.12 -16.67 12.76
CA ALA A 323 -24.20 -17.40 11.90
C ALA A 323 -23.03 -16.54 11.37
N MET A 324 -23.08 -15.22 11.53
CA MET A 324 -22.08 -14.33 10.96
C MET A 324 -20.71 -14.50 11.65
N ALA A 325 -19.70 -14.84 10.85
CA ALA A 325 -18.32 -14.85 11.30
C ALA A 325 -17.78 -13.43 11.44
N LEU A 326 -16.86 -13.22 12.39
CA LEU A 326 -16.12 -11.96 12.48
C LEU A 326 -15.19 -11.81 11.26
N PRO A 327 -14.89 -10.57 10.83
CA PRO A 327 -13.86 -10.31 9.84
C PRO A 327 -12.52 -10.91 10.27
N LYS A 328 -11.74 -11.41 9.30
CA LYS A 328 -10.38 -11.91 9.57
C LYS A 328 -9.46 -10.82 10.13
N ASP A 329 -9.59 -9.60 9.61
CA ASP A 329 -8.86 -8.42 10.06
C ASP A 329 -9.78 -7.51 10.90
N GLN A 330 -9.82 -7.77 12.20
CA GLN A 330 -10.65 -6.98 13.13
C GLN A 330 -10.06 -5.60 13.44
N GLY A 331 -8.80 -5.33 13.06
CA GLY A 331 -8.18 -4.02 13.20
C GLY A 331 -8.69 -3.06 12.12
N LEU A 332 -8.69 -3.52 10.86
CA LEU A 332 -9.28 -2.75 9.77
C LEU A 332 -10.79 -2.57 9.98
N TYR A 333 -11.49 -3.70 10.13
CA TYR A 333 -12.95 -3.77 10.25
C TYR A 333 -13.40 -3.56 11.69
N CYS A 334 -12.79 -2.61 12.41
CA CYS A 334 -13.02 -2.41 13.83
C CYS A 334 -14.47 -1.97 14.12
N VAL A 335 -15.05 -1.06 13.31
CA VAL A 335 -16.45 -0.65 13.47
C VAL A 335 -17.37 -1.83 13.13
N THR A 336 -17.12 -2.52 12.02
CA THR A 336 -17.91 -3.69 11.61
C THR A 336 -17.86 -4.80 12.66
N THR A 337 -16.68 -5.08 13.24
CA THR A 337 -16.49 -6.08 14.29
C THR A 337 -17.30 -5.72 15.53
N ALA A 338 -17.23 -4.46 15.97
CA ALA A 338 -18.04 -3.98 17.07
C ALA A 338 -19.54 -4.14 16.76
N THR A 339 -19.99 -3.71 15.58
CA THR A 339 -21.40 -3.80 15.18
C THR A 339 -21.89 -5.25 15.07
N ILE A 340 -21.05 -6.23 14.70
CA ILE A 340 -21.44 -7.65 14.72
C ILE A 340 -21.73 -8.11 16.14
N HIS A 341 -20.86 -7.78 17.11
CA HIS A 341 -21.09 -8.11 18.52
C HIS A 341 -22.36 -7.43 19.05
N TYR A 342 -22.56 -6.15 18.72
CA TYR A 342 -23.82 -5.46 19.03
C TYR A 342 -25.04 -6.20 18.48
N ALA A 343 -25.03 -6.53 17.18
CA ALA A 343 -26.14 -7.21 16.52
C ALA A 343 -26.44 -8.59 17.14
N LYS A 344 -25.40 -9.37 17.44
CA LYS A 344 -25.55 -10.67 18.15
C LYS A 344 -26.09 -10.48 19.56
N GLY A 345 -25.61 -9.48 20.29
CA GLY A 345 -26.12 -9.12 21.61
C GLY A 345 -27.61 -8.81 21.59
N VAL A 346 -28.06 -8.01 20.62
CA VAL A 346 -29.48 -7.71 20.42
C VAL A 346 -30.28 -8.98 20.12
N VAL A 347 -29.78 -9.86 19.24
CA VAL A 347 -30.46 -11.15 18.95
C VAL A 347 -30.64 -11.98 20.21
N TYR A 348 -29.58 -12.16 21.00
CA TYR A 348 -29.64 -12.96 22.21
C TYR A 348 -30.57 -12.34 23.25
N ALA A 349 -30.54 -11.02 23.44
CA ALA A 349 -31.47 -10.32 24.31
C ALA A 349 -32.93 -10.48 23.83
N ALA A 350 -33.19 -10.26 22.54
CA ALA A 350 -34.52 -10.38 21.95
C ALA A 350 -35.10 -11.81 22.04
N THR A 351 -34.22 -12.83 22.06
CA THR A 351 -34.59 -14.25 22.18
C THR A 351 -34.47 -14.80 23.61
N ASN A 352 -34.31 -13.92 24.61
CA ASN A 352 -34.24 -14.25 26.04
C ASN A 352 -33.03 -15.09 26.48
N HIS A 353 -31.96 -15.09 25.69
CA HIS A 353 -30.66 -15.69 26.00
C HIS A 353 -29.75 -14.65 26.69
N VAL A 354 -30.12 -14.26 27.91
CA VAL A 354 -29.52 -13.11 28.62
C VAL A 354 -28.02 -13.30 28.89
N THR A 355 -27.58 -14.52 29.16
CA THR A 355 -26.15 -14.81 29.45
C THR A 355 -25.28 -14.60 28.21
N GLU A 356 -25.75 -15.05 27.06
CA GLU A 356 -25.10 -14.89 25.76
C GLU A 356 -25.13 -13.43 25.32
N ALA A 357 -26.23 -12.72 25.56
CA ALA A 357 -26.33 -11.29 25.29
C ALA A 357 -25.28 -10.48 26.07
N GLU A 358 -25.07 -10.81 27.33
CA GLU A 358 -24.05 -10.20 28.18
C GLU A 358 -22.62 -10.52 27.74
N GLN A 359 -22.40 -11.73 27.25
CA GLN A 359 -21.11 -12.09 26.69
C GLN A 359 -20.81 -11.25 25.43
N GLU A 360 -21.79 -11.10 24.54
CA GLU A 360 -21.65 -10.26 23.35
C GLU A 360 -21.52 -8.78 23.70
N ARG A 361 -22.21 -8.30 24.74
CA ARG A 361 -22.05 -6.93 25.27
C ARG A 361 -20.62 -6.65 25.71
N LYS A 362 -19.98 -7.59 26.44
CA LYS A 362 -18.57 -7.44 26.84
C LYS A 362 -17.64 -7.42 25.64
N LEU A 363 -17.88 -8.29 24.66
CA LEU A 363 -17.10 -8.33 23.42
C LEU A 363 -17.29 -7.06 22.59
N TYR A 364 -18.51 -6.51 22.57
CA TYR A 364 -18.82 -5.27 21.90
C TYR A 364 -18.04 -4.09 22.48
N VAL A 365 -18.09 -3.90 23.81
CA VAL A 365 -17.32 -2.84 24.50
C VAL A 365 -15.82 -3.00 24.25
N ALA A 366 -15.29 -4.22 24.34
CA ALA A 366 -13.87 -4.49 24.06
C ALA A 366 -13.49 -4.27 22.58
N ALA A 367 -14.45 -4.37 21.65
CA ALA A 367 -14.23 -4.06 20.24
C ALA A 367 -14.23 -2.54 19.99
N ILE A 368 -15.06 -1.77 20.70
CA ILE A 368 -15.07 -0.29 20.61
C ILE A 368 -13.72 0.29 21.00
N GLU A 369 -13.04 -0.28 22.00
CA GLU A 369 -11.69 0.18 22.43
C GLU A 369 -10.64 0.11 21.30
N ARG A 370 -10.88 -0.70 20.26
CA ARG A 370 -10.00 -0.82 19.09
C ARG A 370 -10.31 0.17 18.00
N VAL A 371 -11.45 0.87 18.08
CA VAL A 371 -11.88 1.84 17.06
C VAL A 371 -11.12 3.15 17.27
N PRO A 372 -10.29 3.61 16.31
CA PRO A 372 -9.57 4.88 16.45
C PRO A 372 -10.54 6.05 16.62
N ILE A 373 -10.18 7.03 17.46
CA ILE A 373 -11.00 8.24 17.67
C ILE A 373 -11.18 9.07 16.38
N THR A 374 -10.31 8.88 15.39
CA THR A 374 -10.39 9.53 14.08
C THR A 374 -11.46 8.90 13.18
N ARG A 375 -11.77 7.61 13.37
CA ARG A 375 -12.65 6.79 12.51
C ARG A 375 -14.01 7.45 12.33
N ARG A 376 -14.43 7.59 11.07
CA ARG A 376 -15.67 8.29 10.70
C ARG A 376 -16.68 7.35 10.06
N THR A 377 -17.94 7.58 10.43
CA THR A 377 -19.10 7.34 9.58
C THR A 377 -19.66 8.73 9.32
N HIS A 378 -19.13 9.38 8.26
CA HIS A 378 -19.25 10.82 8.08
C HIS A 378 -20.71 11.29 8.17
N PRO A 379 -20.99 12.40 8.90
CA PRO A 379 -20.06 13.33 9.56
C PRO A 379 -19.64 12.95 10.98
N ASN A 380 -20.20 11.89 11.54
CA ASN A 380 -19.99 11.50 12.93
C ASN A 380 -18.72 10.67 13.12
N ARG A 381 -18.15 10.71 14.34
CA ARG A 381 -17.13 9.72 14.72
C ARG A 381 -17.83 8.39 14.94
N SER A 382 -17.25 7.30 14.45
CA SER A 382 -17.84 5.97 14.61
C SER A 382 -17.96 5.58 16.08
N VAL A 383 -17.03 6.00 16.95
CA VAL A 383 -17.13 5.76 18.40
C VAL A 383 -18.35 6.44 19.05
N ASP A 384 -18.78 7.61 18.55
CA ASP A 384 -19.98 8.29 19.09
C ASP A 384 -21.24 7.51 18.71
N ILE A 385 -21.33 7.04 17.47
CA ILE A 385 -22.41 6.17 16.99
C ILE A 385 -22.45 4.86 17.78
N LEU A 386 -21.29 4.21 17.99
CA LEU A 386 -21.23 2.96 18.73
C LEU A 386 -21.62 3.15 20.21
N ASN A 387 -21.39 4.31 20.82
CA ASN A 387 -21.85 4.57 22.17
C ASN A 387 -23.39 4.64 22.29
N VAL A 388 -24.11 5.02 21.22
CA VAL A 388 -25.58 4.85 21.16
C VAL A 388 -25.93 3.36 21.28
N GLY A 389 -25.21 2.51 20.55
CA GLY A 389 -25.37 1.05 20.59
C GLY A 389 -25.08 0.44 21.96
N VAL A 390 -24.12 0.97 22.71
CA VAL A 390 -23.83 0.51 24.08
C VAL A 390 -25.05 0.72 24.97
N ALA A 391 -25.57 1.95 25.01
CA ALA A 391 -26.74 2.26 25.83
C ALA A 391 -28.00 1.49 25.36
N MET A 392 -28.15 1.29 24.05
CA MET A 392 -29.24 0.47 23.50
C MET A 392 -29.17 -0.98 23.95
N LEU A 393 -28.01 -1.63 23.81
CA LEU A 393 -27.85 -3.03 24.19
C LEU A 393 -27.97 -3.23 25.71
N ASP A 394 -27.47 -2.29 26.50
CA ASP A 394 -27.63 -2.29 27.96
C ASP A 394 -29.11 -2.27 28.34
N GLY A 395 -29.90 -1.37 27.73
CA GLY A 395 -31.34 -1.29 27.97
C GLY A 395 -32.10 -2.56 27.61
N GLU A 396 -31.80 -3.17 26.45
CA GLU A 396 -32.41 -4.44 26.02
C GLU A 396 -32.11 -5.58 27.02
N ILE A 397 -30.87 -5.70 27.49
CA ILE A 397 -30.46 -6.74 28.44
C ILE A 397 -31.09 -6.49 29.83
N GLU A 398 -31.04 -5.26 30.32
CA GLU A 398 -31.63 -4.86 31.61
C GLU A 398 -33.14 -5.15 31.64
N TYR A 399 -33.82 -4.95 30.51
CA TYR A 399 -35.25 -5.21 30.40
C TYR A 399 -35.55 -6.70 30.53
N ARG A 400 -34.77 -7.56 29.86
CA ARG A 400 -34.92 -9.02 29.96
C ARG A 400 -34.55 -9.58 31.32
N ARG A 401 -33.80 -8.83 32.14
CA ARG A 401 -33.54 -9.14 33.55
C ARG A 401 -34.66 -8.71 34.50
N GLY A 402 -35.61 -7.90 34.05
CA GLY A 402 -36.63 -7.31 34.91
C GLY A 402 -36.15 -6.10 35.72
N GLU A 403 -35.04 -5.47 35.34
CA GLU A 403 -34.48 -4.28 36.01
C GLU A 403 -35.21 -2.98 35.58
N HIS A 404 -36.53 -2.95 35.66
CA HIS A 404 -37.37 -1.98 34.94
C HIS A 404 -37.04 -0.50 35.22
N GLU A 405 -36.71 -0.12 36.46
CA GLU A 405 -36.35 1.27 36.78
C GLU A 405 -35.06 1.72 36.09
N LYS A 406 -34.10 0.80 35.97
CA LYS A 406 -32.78 1.05 35.40
C LYS A 406 -32.86 1.15 33.88
N VAL A 407 -33.63 0.27 33.24
CA VAL A 407 -33.86 0.25 31.79
C VAL A 407 -34.23 1.63 31.25
N PHE A 408 -35.22 2.28 31.86
CA PHE A 408 -35.71 3.57 31.34
C PHE A 408 -34.74 4.72 31.59
N GLN A 409 -33.80 4.60 32.54
CA GLN A 409 -32.69 5.55 32.67
C GLN A 409 -31.67 5.33 31.55
N THR A 410 -31.30 4.06 31.30
CA THR A 410 -30.36 3.66 30.25
C THR A 410 -30.86 4.02 28.85
N LEU A 411 -32.13 3.75 28.55
CA LEU A 411 -32.72 4.10 27.25
C LEU A 411 -32.88 5.62 27.06
N ARG A 412 -33.12 6.39 28.13
CA ARG A 412 -33.06 7.87 28.04
C ARG A 412 -31.65 8.35 27.72
N ARG A 413 -30.62 7.72 28.30
CA ARG A 413 -29.22 7.99 27.95
C ARG A 413 -28.93 7.66 26.48
N ALA A 414 -29.49 6.56 25.96
CA ALA A 414 -29.38 6.23 24.54
C ALA A 414 -30.01 7.33 23.65
N ILE A 415 -31.16 7.89 24.04
CA ILE A 415 -31.82 8.98 23.31
C ILE A 415 -30.93 10.23 23.29
N GLU A 416 -30.36 10.61 24.44
CA GLU A 416 -29.45 11.76 24.52
C GLU A 416 -28.21 11.61 23.63
N LEU A 417 -27.67 10.39 23.54
CA LEU A 417 -26.52 10.09 22.68
C LEU A 417 -26.89 10.16 21.20
N ASP A 418 -28.06 9.64 20.82
CA ASP A 418 -28.58 9.65 19.45
C ASP A 418 -28.89 11.09 18.99
N ASP A 419 -29.62 11.85 19.82
CA ASP A 419 -29.94 13.27 19.56
C ASP A 419 -28.69 14.16 19.53
N GLY A 420 -27.61 13.73 20.19
CA GLY A 420 -26.32 14.43 20.22
C GLY A 420 -25.44 14.19 19.00
N LEU A 421 -25.81 13.28 18.09
CA LEU A 421 -25.09 13.06 16.84
C LEU A 421 -25.24 14.25 15.90
N ASN A 422 -24.20 14.52 15.10
CA ASN A 422 -24.29 15.48 14.01
C ASN A 422 -25.32 15.02 12.98
N TYR A 423 -26.05 15.99 12.41
CA TYR A 423 -26.99 15.76 11.34
C TYR A 423 -26.35 15.04 10.14
N ALA A 424 -27.03 14.01 9.63
CA ALA A 424 -26.60 13.18 8.51
C ALA A 424 -27.79 12.59 7.77
N GLU A 425 -27.68 12.41 6.45
CA GLU A 425 -28.66 11.69 5.62
C GLU A 425 -27.93 10.62 4.79
N PRO A 426 -28.08 9.31 5.11
CA PRO A 426 -28.88 8.74 6.20
C PRO A 426 -28.27 8.99 7.59
N TRP A 427 -29.10 8.85 8.65
CA TRP A 427 -28.66 9.03 10.04
C TRP A 427 -27.52 8.09 10.43
N GLY A 428 -26.61 8.57 11.27
CA GLY A 428 -25.47 7.78 11.75
C GLY A 428 -25.88 6.55 12.55
N TRP A 429 -26.98 6.64 13.31
CA TRP A 429 -27.63 5.51 13.96
C TRP A 429 -28.98 5.25 13.29
N MET A 430 -29.17 4.05 12.73
CA MET A 430 -30.32 3.77 11.86
C MET A 430 -31.58 3.27 12.59
N GLN A 431 -31.45 2.83 13.84
CA GLN A 431 -32.56 2.25 14.59
C GLN A 431 -33.08 3.29 15.58
N PRO A 432 -34.29 3.85 15.39
CA PRO A 432 -34.75 4.94 16.24
C PRO A 432 -34.80 4.49 17.71
N VAL A 433 -33.94 5.05 18.55
CA VAL A 433 -33.83 4.68 19.98
C VAL A 433 -35.17 4.91 20.68
N ARG A 434 -35.85 6.00 20.32
CA ARG A 434 -37.17 6.37 20.85
C ARG A 434 -38.23 5.31 20.59
N HIS A 435 -38.14 4.55 19.49
CA HIS A 435 -39.10 3.48 19.20
C HIS A 435 -38.96 2.33 20.19
N ALA A 436 -37.73 1.94 20.53
CA ALA A 436 -37.49 0.91 21.54
C ALA A 436 -37.93 1.38 22.94
N PHE A 437 -37.57 2.60 23.33
CA PHE A 437 -38.03 3.19 24.59
C PHE A 437 -39.55 3.20 24.72
N ALA A 438 -40.25 3.64 23.66
CA ALA A 438 -41.70 3.75 23.68
C ALA A 438 -42.39 2.38 23.69
N ALA A 439 -41.89 1.41 22.91
CA ALA A 439 -42.42 0.05 22.90
C ALA A 439 -42.30 -0.62 24.28
N LEU A 440 -41.12 -0.56 24.90
CA LEU A 440 -40.89 -1.13 26.24
C LEU A 440 -41.67 -0.37 27.33
N SER A 441 -41.87 0.93 27.17
CA SER A 441 -42.73 1.73 28.06
C SER A 441 -44.19 1.27 28.00
N LEU A 442 -44.71 0.99 26.79
CA LEU A 442 -46.07 0.46 26.62
C LEU A 442 -46.24 -0.91 27.26
N GLU A 443 -45.28 -1.82 27.08
CA GLU A 443 -45.33 -3.15 27.69
C GLU A 443 -45.39 -3.08 29.24
N GLN A 444 -44.78 -2.07 29.84
CA GLN A 444 -44.79 -1.85 31.29
C GLN A 444 -45.98 -0.98 31.77
N GLY A 445 -46.89 -0.60 30.88
CA GLY A 445 -48.04 0.25 31.21
C GLY A 445 -47.72 1.74 31.42
N ASN A 446 -46.51 2.19 31.06
CA ASN A 446 -46.10 3.59 31.11
C ASN A 446 -46.55 4.34 29.84
N ILE A 447 -47.87 4.47 29.67
CA ILE A 447 -48.52 4.96 28.44
C ILE A 447 -48.12 6.41 28.14
N GLU A 448 -48.04 7.27 29.15
CA GLU A 448 -47.68 8.68 28.97
C GLU A 448 -46.25 8.85 28.46
N ALA A 449 -45.29 8.09 29.01
CA ALA A 449 -43.89 8.13 28.61
C ALA A 449 -43.71 7.65 27.16
N ALA A 450 -44.40 6.57 26.78
CA ALA A 450 -44.42 6.10 25.40
C ALA A 450 -45.03 7.14 24.45
N GLY A 451 -46.14 7.75 24.84
CA GLY A 451 -46.81 8.79 24.07
C GLY A 451 -45.91 10.00 23.80
N GLU A 452 -45.19 10.49 24.80
CA GLU A 452 -44.26 11.61 24.62
C GLU A 452 -43.06 11.26 23.73
N ALA A 453 -42.54 10.05 23.84
CA ALA A 453 -41.46 9.59 22.96
C ALA A 453 -41.88 9.51 21.48
N TYR A 454 -43.09 9.01 21.19
CA TYR A 454 -43.64 8.99 19.82
C TYR A 454 -43.99 10.39 19.32
N LYS A 455 -44.56 11.26 20.17
CA LYS A 455 -44.87 12.65 19.79
C LYS A 455 -43.63 13.43 19.39
N ALA A 456 -42.50 13.20 20.06
CA ALA A 456 -41.22 13.80 19.69
C ALA A 456 -40.82 13.43 18.26
N ASP A 457 -40.86 12.14 17.93
CA ASP A 457 -40.51 11.63 16.60
C ASP A 457 -41.47 12.14 15.51
N LEU A 458 -42.78 12.22 15.83
CA LEU A 458 -43.83 12.67 14.91
C LEU A 458 -43.98 14.19 14.80
N SER A 459 -43.09 14.99 15.40
CA SER A 459 -43.17 16.47 15.45
C SER A 459 -44.41 17.05 16.14
N LEU A 460 -45.04 16.27 17.01
CA LEU A 460 -46.21 16.68 17.78
C LEU A 460 -45.82 17.40 19.09
N ASN A 461 -44.52 17.46 19.41
CA ASN A 461 -43.95 18.34 20.42
C ASN A 461 -42.62 18.97 19.90
N SER A 462 -42.05 19.91 20.65
CA SER A 462 -40.87 20.69 20.26
C SER A 462 -39.56 20.17 20.83
N THR A 463 -39.50 18.89 21.22
CA THR A 463 -38.31 18.35 21.92
C THR A 463 -37.14 18.04 20.98
N LEU A 464 -37.39 17.92 19.67
CA LEU A 464 -36.39 17.65 18.65
C LEU A 464 -36.31 18.80 17.64
N GLY A 465 -35.15 18.92 16.99
CA GLY A 465 -34.99 19.78 15.82
C GLY A 465 -35.72 19.20 14.60
N ARG A 466 -36.12 20.05 13.65
CA ARG A 466 -36.90 19.64 12.45
C ARG A 466 -36.27 18.48 11.67
N ALA A 467 -34.94 18.37 11.67
CA ALA A 467 -34.19 17.33 10.99
C ALA A 467 -34.40 15.91 11.56
N HIS A 468 -34.94 15.80 12.78
CA HIS A 468 -35.22 14.54 13.46
C HIS A 468 -36.73 14.24 13.54
N HIS A 469 -37.54 14.99 12.78
CA HIS A 469 -39.00 14.82 12.72
C HIS A 469 -39.41 13.95 11.53
N HIS A 470 -40.20 12.92 11.80
CA HIS A 470 -40.66 11.93 10.83
C HIS A 470 -42.19 11.84 10.77
N PRO A 471 -42.90 12.90 10.32
CA PRO A 471 -44.36 12.99 10.41
C PRO A 471 -45.13 11.91 9.63
N ASN A 472 -44.47 11.19 8.72
CA ASN A 472 -45.06 10.12 7.90
C ASN A 472 -44.52 8.72 8.25
N ASN A 473 -43.85 8.54 9.40
CA ASN A 473 -43.18 7.28 9.77
C ASN A 473 -44.08 6.32 10.56
N VAL A 474 -45.37 6.28 10.22
CA VAL A 474 -46.38 5.40 10.82
C VAL A 474 -47.03 4.55 9.74
#